data_AF-A0A8T9AXJ0-F1
#
_entry.id   AF-A0A8T9AXJ0-F1
#
_cell.length_a   1.000
_cell.length_b   1.000
_cell.length_c   1.000
_cell.angle_alpha   90.00
_cell.angle_beta   90.00
_cell.angle_gamma   90.00
#
_symmetry.space_group_name_H-M   'P 1'
#
loop_
_entity.id
_entity.type
_entity.pdbx_description
1 polymer ?
#
loop_
_entity_poly.entity_id
_entity_poly.type
_entity_poly.pdbx_seq_one_letter_code
_entity_poly.pdbx_strand_id
1 'polypeptide(L)'
;MPADIHVRRRGVYGPNEIRFGTVSGPGLYNYGQTTIAQLFVEDPDAFPDISPSLQRVIQSVSDNEGKMEAINTYDNSFLSVGVFQWTAGATTGAGEIAGLLAVVDSYSPGAFNEYFGSEGLGYELNAHGPNDLVYGYLSLNGNRLNNTDKKRVLREHIWAYRFWRASHDQEVRRAEIRLAVSRVNTFYPKPVSARSRFTMADYISSEYGVALVLDEHVNRPGHVPGTLMQGVRDFVASTGKRDPASWNSRDEAAVLRAYIDRRARTNMTDSTRRADRVKAYVTAGALSADRHSFVP
;
A
#
# COMPACT_ATOMS: atom_id res chain seq x y z
N MET A 1 -21.76 -12.79 -17.51
CA MET A 1 -22.04 -11.48 -16.90
C MET A 1 -23.21 -11.68 -15.94
N PRO A 2 -23.12 -11.34 -14.64
CA PRO A 2 -24.35 -11.13 -13.88
C PRO A 2 -25.20 -10.12 -14.65
N ALA A 3 -26.49 -10.36 -14.81
CA ALA A 3 -27.37 -9.59 -15.68
C ALA A 3 -27.53 -8.10 -15.27
N ASP A 4 -26.85 -7.67 -14.20
CA ASP A 4 -27.19 -6.48 -13.43
C ASP A 4 -26.04 -5.46 -13.30
N ILE A 5 -24.98 -5.56 -14.11
CA ILE A 5 -23.96 -4.49 -14.18
C ILE A 5 -24.21 -3.61 -15.41
N HIS A 6 -24.49 -2.34 -15.18
CA HIS A 6 -24.76 -1.36 -16.23
C HIS A 6 -24.13 0.01 -15.95
N VAL A 7 -24.02 0.79 -17.01
CA VAL A 7 -23.51 2.17 -16.96
C VAL A 7 -24.66 3.14 -17.20
N ARG A 8 -24.83 4.10 -16.30
CA ARG A 8 -25.77 5.23 -16.47
C ARG A 8 -25.02 6.54 -16.34
N ARG A 9 -25.00 7.33 -17.42
CA ARG A 9 -24.12 8.51 -17.61
C ARG A 9 -22.65 8.12 -17.49
N ARG A 10 -22.05 8.33 -16.31
CA ARG A 10 -20.69 7.89 -15.97
C ARG A 10 -20.65 6.99 -14.74
N GLY A 11 -21.78 6.75 -14.07
CA GLY A 11 -21.83 5.86 -12.93
C GLY A 11 -21.90 4.41 -13.40
N VAL A 12 -21.15 3.54 -12.73
CA VAL A 12 -21.23 2.09 -12.92
C VAL A 12 -22.00 1.52 -11.73
N TYR A 13 -23.05 0.77 -12.03
CA TYR A 13 -24.01 0.23 -11.08
C TYR A 13 -23.97 -1.29 -11.15
N GLY A 14 -24.02 -1.94 -9.99
CA GLY A 14 -24.19 -3.38 -9.88
C GLY A 14 -25.62 -3.74 -9.46
N PRO A 15 -25.84 -4.99 -9.02
CA PRO A 15 -27.12 -5.45 -8.47
C PRO A 15 -27.72 -4.46 -7.47
N ASN A 16 -29.06 -4.36 -7.49
CA ASN A 16 -29.85 -3.44 -6.67
C ASN A 16 -29.55 -1.95 -6.90
N GLU A 17 -29.07 -1.57 -8.10
CA GLU A 17 -28.73 -0.17 -8.45
C GLU A 17 -27.67 0.45 -7.53
N ILE A 18 -26.81 -0.37 -6.91
CA ILE A 18 -25.74 0.14 -6.07
C ILE A 18 -24.61 0.64 -6.97
N ARG A 19 -24.31 1.94 -6.87
CA ARG A 19 -23.17 2.53 -7.59
C ARG A 19 -21.87 2.11 -6.92
N PHE A 20 -20.98 1.50 -7.69
CA PHE A 20 -19.66 1.08 -7.20
C PHE A 20 -18.49 1.73 -7.94
N GLY A 21 -18.76 2.59 -8.93
CA GLY A 21 -17.68 3.24 -9.67
C GLY A 21 -18.12 4.38 -10.57
N THR A 22 -17.11 5.01 -11.16
CA THR A 22 -17.27 6.04 -12.18
C THR A 22 -16.36 5.72 -13.37
N VAL A 23 -16.93 5.69 -14.57
CA VAL A 23 -16.19 5.47 -15.81
C VAL A 23 -15.12 6.56 -15.99
N SER A 24 -13.90 6.12 -16.30
CA SER A 24 -12.74 6.95 -16.59
C SER A 24 -11.85 6.24 -17.60
N GLY A 25 -11.56 6.90 -18.72
CA GLY A 25 -10.75 6.32 -19.79
C GLY A 25 -11.27 4.94 -20.21
N PRO A 26 -10.41 3.91 -20.30
CA PRO A 26 -10.82 2.55 -20.69
C PRO A 26 -11.34 1.70 -19.51
N GLY A 27 -11.59 2.29 -18.34
CA GLY A 27 -12.00 1.57 -17.14
C GLY A 27 -12.88 2.43 -16.23
N LEU A 28 -12.70 2.26 -14.92
CA LEU A 28 -13.41 3.02 -13.90
C LEU A 28 -12.51 3.35 -12.72
N TYR A 29 -13.00 4.21 -11.84
CA TYR A 29 -12.44 4.40 -10.50
C TYR A 29 -13.53 4.46 -9.43
N ASN A 30 -13.13 4.16 -8.20
CA ASN A 30 -13.85 4.37 -6.94
C ASN A 30 -12.83 4.80 -5.88
N TYR A 31 -13.14 5.82 -5.08
CA TYR A 31 -12.26 6.28 -4.00
C TYR A 31 -12.41 5.49 -2.69
N GLY A 32 -13.40 4.60 -2.62
CA GLY A 32 -13.78 3.89 -1.41
C GLY A 32 -14.38 4.82 -0.33
N GLN A 33 -14.81 4.22 0.77
CA GLN A 33 -15.48 4.93 1.86
C GLN A 33 -14.82 4.65 3.21
N THR A 34 -14.41 3.41 3.45
CA THR A 34 -13.91 2.95 4.75
C THR A 34 -12.42 3.19 4.88
N THR A 35 -12.01 3.96 5.89
CA THR A 35 -10.59 4.17 6.21
C THR A 35 -10.05 3.04 7.09
N ILE A 36 -8.72 2.90 7.16
CA ILE A 36 -8.06 2.01 8.12
C ILE A 36 -8.49 2.33 9.56
N ALA A 37 -8.64 3.62 9.89
CA ALA A 37 -9.07 4.06 11.22
C ALA A 37 -10.45 3.51 11.59
N GLN A 38 -11.39 3.55 10.64
CA GLN A 38 -12.74 3.03 10.85
C GLN A 38 -12.71 1.51 11.05
N LEU A 39 -11.90 0.79 10.27
CA LEU A 39 -11.73 -0.66 10.46
C LEU A 39 -11.21 -1.01 11.85
N PHE A 40 -10.20 -0.31 12.38
CA PHE A 40 -9.70 -0.58 13.74
C PHE A 40 -10.73 -0.29 14.84
N VAL A 41 -11.71 0.57 14.58
CA VAL A 41 -12.85 0.80 15.50
C VAL A 41 -13.91 -0.28 15.35
N GLU A 42 -14.21 -0.71 14.12
CA GLU A 42 -15.18 -1.78 13.82
C GLU A 42 -14.67 -3.16 14.25
N ASP A 43 -13.35 -3.34 14.29
CA ASP A 43 -12.70 -4.62 14.48
C ASP A 43 -11.44 -4.54 15.37
N PRO A 44 -11.60 -4.12 16.64
CA PRO A 44 -10.48 -3.78 17.53
C PRO A 44 -9.61 -5.00 17.91
N ASP A 45 -10.20 -6.19 17.89
CA ASP A 45 -9.54 -7.43 18.33
C ASP A 45 -8.93 -8.23 17.16
N ALA A 46 -9.09 -7.79 15.91
CA ALA A 46 -8.58 -8.52 14.74
C ALA A 46 -7.06 -8.60 14.66
N PHE A 47 -6.37 -7.68 15.32
CA PHE A 47 -4.94 -7.47 15.16
C PHE A 47 -4.21 -7.34 16.51
N PRO A 48 -4.26 -8.37 17.36
CA PRO A 48 -3.62 -8.32 18.67
C PRO A 48 -2.10 -8.14 18.58
N ASP A 49 -1.50 -8.54 17.46
CA ASP A 49 -0.06 -8.48 17.22
C ASP A 49 0.40 -7.20 16.49
N ILE A 50 -0.53 -6.31 16.10
CA ILE A 50 -0.17 -5.04 15.42
C ILE A 50 -0.16 -3.93 16.46
N SER A 51 1.02 -3.34 16.69
CA SER A 51 1.16 -2.25 17.63
C SER A 51 0.28 -1.04 17.24
N PRO A 52 -0.25 -0.26 18.20
CA PRO A 52 -0.96 0.98 17.90
C PRO A 52 -0.14 1.99 17.08
N SER A 53 1.19 1.95 17.20
CA SER A 53 2.09 2.83 16.44
C SER A 53 2.13 2.47 14.96
N LEU A 54 2.25 1.18 14.66
CA LEU A 54 2.16 0.67 13.30
C LEU A 54 0.80 0.95 12.67
N GLN A 55 -0.29 0.78 13.43
CA GLN A 55 -1.65 1.14 12.98
C GLN A 55 -1.75 2.60 12.53
N ARG A 56 -1.24 3.54 13.33
CA ARG A 56 -1.23 4.98 12.99
C ARG A 56 -0.39 5.27 11.75
N VAL A 57 0.77 4.63 11.63
CA VAL A 57 1.65 4.78 10.46
C VAL A 57 0.96 4.34 9.17
N ILE A 58 0.43 3.11 9.11
CA ILE A 58 -0.22 2.62 7.88
C ILE A 58 -1.48 3.42 7.54
N GLN A 59 -2.24 3.86 8.55
CA GLN A 59 -3.40 4.72 8.38
C GLN A 59 -3.01 6.04 7.70
N SER A 60 -1.99 6.71 8.22
CA SER A 60 -1.57 8.02 7.69
C SER A 60 -1.12 7.97 6.22
N VAL A 61 -0.55 6.85 5.79
CA VAL A 61 -0.13 6.65 4.40
C VAL A 61 -1.30 6.24 3.51
N SER A 62 -2.25 5.45 4.01
CA SER A 62 -3.44 5.03 3.25
C SER A 62 -4.26 6.24 2.79
N ASP A 63 -4.35 7.31 3.60
CA ASP A 63 -5.04 8.55 3.23
C ASP A 63 -4.39 9.30 2.05
N ASN A 64 -3.13 8.97 1.70
CA ASN A 64 -2.49 9.44 0.47
C ASN A 64 -2.77 8.56 -0.75
N GLU A 65 -3.22 7.32 -0.57
CA GLU A 65 -3.40 6.32 -1.63
C GLU A 65 -4.87 6.02 -1.91
N GLY A 66 -5.53 5.28 -1.03
CA GLY A 66 -6.88 4.78 -1.22
C GLY A 66 -7.49 4.26 0.08
N LYS A 67 -8.81 4.07 0.04
CA LYS A 67 -9.60 3.43 1.10
C LYS A 67 -9.82 1.95 0.77
N MET A 68 -10.40 1.19 1.70
CA MET A 68 -10.60 -0.26 1.55
C MET A 68 -11.29 -0.65 0.23
N GLU A 69 -12.33 0.08 -0.16
CA GLU A 69 -13.08 -0.20 -1.40
C GLU A 69 -12.59 0.60 -2.61
N ALA A 70 -11.42 1.25 -2.52
CA ALA A 70 -10.90 2.03 -3.62
C ALA A 70 -10.50 1.11 -4.77
N ILE A 71 -10.92 1.46 -5.98
CA ILE A 71 -10.66 0.70 -7.21
C ILE A 71 -10.18 1.65 -8.29
N ASN A 72 -9.22 1.23 -9.10
CA ASN A 72 -8.84 1.88 -10.34
C ASN A 72 -8.56 0.83 -11.41
N THR A 73 -9.20 0.94 -12.57
CA THR A 73 -8.95 0.04 -13.72
C THR A 73 -8.55 0.78 -14.99
N TYR A 74 -8.30 2.09 -14.92
CA TYR A 74 -8.11 2.89 -16.13
C TYR A 74 -6.65 2.98 -16.61
N ASP A 75 -5.66 2.78 -15.73
CA ASP A 75 -4.23 2.95 -16.05
C ASP A 75 -3.52 1.65 -16.50
N ASN A 76 -2.19 1.71 -16.64
CA ASN A 76 -1.37 0.60 -17.13
C ASN A 76 -1.26 -0.59 -16.17
N SER A 77 -1.79 -0.50 -14.96
CA SER A 77 -1.89 -1.60 -13.99
C SER A 77 -3.13 -2.47 -14.18
N PHE A 78 -4.08 -2.04 -15.04
CA PHE A 78 -5.35 -2.72 -15.40
C PHE A 78 -6.37 -2.88 -14.27
N LEU A 79 -5.90 -3.10 -13.04
CA LEU A 79 -6.67 -3.13 -11.82
C LEU A 79 -5.74 -2.80 -10.65
N SER A 80 -6.17 -1.86 -9.81
CA SER A 80 -5.59 -1.51 -8.52
C SER A 80 -6.69 -1.43 -7.48
N VAL A 81 -6.44 -1.94 -6.27
CA VAL A 81 -7.46 -2.05 -5.21
C VAL A 81 -6.93 -1.65 -3.84
N GLY A 82 -7.80 -1.13 -2.98
CA GLY A 82 -7.57 -1.08 -1.54
C GLY A 82 -6.64 0.03 -1.03
N VAL A 83 -6.26 -0.12 0.23
CA VAL A 83 -5.63 0.90 1.08
C VAL A 83 -4.31 1.45 0.57
N PHE A 84 -3.53 0.65 -0.18
CA PHE A 84 -2.29 1.07 -0.86
C PHE A 84 -2.36 0.89 -2.37
N GLN A 85 -3.57 0.77 -2.95
CA GLN A 85 -3.77 0.57 -4.38
C GLN A 85 -2.96 -0.62 -4.95
N TRP A 86 -3.07 -1.77 -4.30
CA TRP A 86 -2.44 -3.03 -4.69
C TRP A 86 -2.73 -3.32 -6.15
N THR A 87 -1.70 -3.46 -6.99
CA THR A 87 -1.87 -3.52 -8.45
C THR A 87 -1.88 -4.95 -8.98
N ALA A 88 -2.52 -5.19 -10.13
CA ALA A 88 -2.32 -6.41 -10.93
C ALA A 88 -0.98 -6.41 -11.69
N GLY A 89 -0.13 -5.39 -11.49
CA GLY A 89 1.15 -5.20 -12.15
C GLY A 89 1.04 -4.44 -13.47
N ALA A 90 1.98 -3.51 -13.71
CA ALA A 90 2.01 -2.76 -14.95
C ALA A 90 2.39 -3.64 -16.15
N THR A 91 1.70 -3.48 -17.28
CA THR A 91 2.01 -4.13 -18.57
C THR A 91 2.21 -5.66 -18.44
N THR A 92 3.45 -6.15 -18.50
CA THR A 92 3.85 -7.57 -18.40
C THR A 92 4.33 -7.97 -17.00
N GLY A 93 4.46 -7.01 -16.07
CA GLY A 93 4.99 -7.21 -14.73
C GLY A 93 4.00 -7.93 -13.80
N ALA A 94 4.53 -8.54 -12.74
CA ALA A 94 3.74 -9.04 -11.62
C ALA A 94 3.21 -7.88 -10.76
N GLY A 95 2.24 -8.17 -9.89
CA GLY A 95 1.60 -7.19 -9.00
C GLY A 95 1.21 -7.76 -7.65
N GLU A 96 0.83 -6.86 -6.75
CA GLU A 96 0.59 -7.13 -5.34
C GLU A 96 -0.82 -7.68 -5.08
N ILE A 97 -1.77 -7.57 -6.02
CA ILE A 97 -3.09 -8.22 -5.88
C ILE A 97 -2.93 -9.74 -5.75
N ALA A 98 -1.97 -10.36 -6.44
CA ALA A 98 -1.70 -11.79 -6.27
C ALA A 98 -1.29 -12.13 -4.82
N GLY A 99 -0.53 -11.24 -4.17
CA GLY A 99 -0.19 -11.36 -2.75
C GLY A 99 -1.40 -11.14 -1.84
N LEU A 100 -2.23 -10.14 -2.14
CA LEU A 100 -3.48 -9.91 -1.40
C LEU A 100 -4.40 -11.14 -1.46
N LEU A 101 -4.61 -11.70 -2.66
CA LEU A 101 -5.42 -12.91 -2.82
C LEU A 101 -4.84 -14.11 -2.07
N ALA A 102 -3.51 -14.27 -2.06
CA ALA A 102 -2.86 -15.31 -1.27
C ALA A 102 -3.06 -15.12 0.24
N VAL A 103 -3.06 -13.88 0.73
CA VAL A 103 -3.37 -13.58 2.15
C VAL A 103 -4.84 -13.90 2.44
N VAL A 104 -5.78 -13.48 1.58
CA VAL A 104 -7.21 -13.81 1.74
C VAL A 104 -7.39 -15.34 1.78
N ASP A 105 -6.82 -16.06 0.82
CA ASP A 105 -6.93 -17.51 0.72
C ASP A 105 -6.30 -18.23 1.93
N SER A 106 -5.18 -17.73 2.44
CA SER A 106 -4.51 -18.33 3.62
C SER A 106 -5.31 -18.15 4.92
N TYR A 107 -6.00 -17.02 5.09
CA TYR A 107 -6.75 -16.71 6.33
C TYR A 107 -8.24 -17.05 6.24
N SER A 108 -8.81 -16.98 5.03
CA SER A 108 -10.21 -17.28 4.74
C SER A 108 -10.36 -17.82 3.31
N PRO A 109 -10.07 -19.12 3.09
CA PRO A 109 -10.32 -19.78 1.80
C PRO A 109 -11.78 -19.65 1.34
N GLY A 110 -12.71 -19.56 2.29
CA GLY A 110 -14.13 -19.33 2.04
C GLY A 110 -14.39 -17.98 1.34
N ALA A 111 -13.88 -16.88 1.91
CA ALA A 111 -14.00 -15.56 1.31
C ALA A 111 -13.27 -15.49 -0.05
N PHE A 112 -12.07 -16.10 -0.15
CA PHE A 112 -11.37 -16.19 -1.44
C PHE A 112 -12.24 -16.87 -2.51
N ASN A 113 -12.81 -18.04 -2.18
CA ASN A 113 -13.63 -18.79 -3.12
C ASN A 113 -14.93 -18.06 -3.48
N GLU A 114 -15.59 -17.42 -2.51
CA GLU A 114 -16.83 -16.65 -2.73
C GLU A 114 -16.63 -15.51 -3.75
N TYR A 115 -15.60 -14.70 -3.58
CA TYR A 115 -15.43 -13.50 -4.39
C TYR A 115 -14.63 -13.74 -5.67
N PHE A 116 -13.69 -14.71 -5.67
CA PHE A 116 -12.67 -14.87 -6.70
C PHE A 116 -12.57 -16.29 -7.25
N GLY A 117 -12.31 -17.28 -6.39
CA GLY A 117 -11.97 -18.64 -6.79
C GLY A 117 -13.08 -19.34 -7.60
N SER A 118 -14.33 -19.19 -7.17
CA SER A 118 -15.51 -19.77 -7.85
C SER A 118 -15.74 -19.23 -9.27
N GLU A 119 -15.10 -18.11 -9.61
CA GLU A 119 -15.21 -17.43 -10.89
C GLU A 119 -13.96 -17.65 -11.76
N GLY A 120 -13.09 -18.54 -11.30
CA GLY A 120 -11.85 -18.89 -11.96
C GLY A 120 -10.72 -17.89 -11.79
N LEU A 121 -10.88 -16.84 -10.97
CA LEU A 121 -9.79 -15.92 -10.65
C LEU A 121 -8.86 -16.56 -9.62
N GLY A 122 -7.59 -16.73 -9.99
CA GLY A 122 -6.54 -17.27 -9.14
C GLY A 122 -5.30 -16.39 -9.11
N TYR A 123 -4.25 -16.91 -8.49
CA TYR A 123 -2.97 -16.24 -8.36
C TYR A 123 -1.80 -17.23 -8.52
N GLU A 124 -0.66 -16.71 -8.94
CA GLU A 124 0.61 -17.42 -9.06
C GLU A 124 1.71 -16.54 -8.48
N LEU A 125 2.24 -16.92 -7.30
CA LEU A 125 3.22 -16.12 -6.59
C LEU A 125 4.61 -16.23 -7.22
N ASN A 126 5.33 -15.11 -7.24
CA ASN A 126 6.76 -15.14 -7.51
C ASN A 126 7.51 -15.72 -6.30
N ALA A 127 8.75 -16.15 -6.54
CA ALA A 127 9.64 -16.53 -5.45
C ALA A 127 9.81 -15.35 -4.48
N HIS A 128 9.61 -15.63 -3.19
CA HIS A 128 9.70 -14.66 -2.11
C HIS A 128 10.32 -15.35 -0.89
N GLY A 129 11.15 -14.62 -0.16
CA GLY A 129 11.60 -15.02 1.16
C GLY A 129 10.53 -14.78 2.23
N PRO A 130 10.74 -15.30 3.45
CA PRO A 130 9.77 -15.18 4.55
C PRO A 130 9.52 -13.73 5.01
N ASN A 131 10.35 -12.77 4.58
CA ASN A 131 10.26 -11.36 4.95
C ASN A 131 10.12 -10.45 3.73
N ASP A 132 9.83 -11.01 2.56
CA ASP A 132 9.62 -10.23 1.33
C ASP A 132 8.12 -9.97 1.16
N LEU A 133 7.79 -8.87 0.47
CA LEU A 133 6.40 -8.59 0.10
C LEU A 133 5.95 -9.69 -0.86
N VAL A 134 4.81 -10.32 -0.59
CA VAL A 134 4.26 -11.33 -1.47
C VAL A 134 3.63 -10.64 -2.69
N TYR A 135 3.98 -11.08 -3.89
CA TYR A 135 3.47 -10.57 -5.15
C TYR A 135 3.57 -11.64 -6.25
N GLY A 136 2.89 -11.43 -7.37
CA GLY A 136 2.82 -12.43 -8.42
C GLY A 136 1.91 -12.05 -9.58
N TYR A 137 1.49 -13.06 -10.33
CA TYR A 137 0.55 -12.90 -11.43
C TYR A 137 -0.84 -13.33 -11.01
N LEU A 138 -1.86 -12.66 -11.53
CA LEU A 138 -3.21 -13.20 -11.51
C LEU A 138 -3.35 -14.26 -12.61
N SER A 139 -4.26 -15.20 -12.41
CA SER A 139 -4.69 -16.16 -13.42
C SER A 139 -6.20 -16.14 -13.56
N LEU A 140 -6.72 -16.45 -14.76
CA LEU A 140 -8.15 -16.58 -15.01
C LEU A 140 -8.42 -17.91 -15.71
N ASN A 141 -9.23 -18.76 -15.08
CA ASN A 141 -9.50 -20.13 -15.53
C ASN A 141 -8.20 -20.90 -15.82
N GLY A 142 -7.23 -20.79 -14.91
CA GLY A 142 -5.90 -21.39 -15.05
C GLY A 142 -4.94 -20.68 -16.01
N ASN A 143 -5.37 -19.63 -16.73
CA ASN A 143 -4.52 -18.90 -17.65
C ASN A 143 -3.84 -17.71 -16.97
N ARG A 144 -2.52 -17.73 -16.83
CA ARG A 144 -1.73 -16.62 -16.29
C ARG A 144 -1.92 -15.33 -17.10
N LEU A 145 -2.23 -14.23 -16.42
CA LEU A 145 -2.38 -12.87 -16.97
C LEU A 145 -1.03 -12.14 -16.99
N ASN A 146 -0.11 -12.56 -17.85
CA ASN A 146 1.30 -12.12 -17.87
C ASN A 146 1.67 -11.12 -18.97
N ASN A 147 0.70 -10.57 -19.68
CA ASN A 147 0.93 -9.51 -20.68
C ASN A 147 -0.28 -8.59 -20.77
N THR A 148 -0.10 -7.46 -21.47
CA THR A 148 -1.13 -6.43 -21.67
C THR A 148 -2.45 -7.02 -22.15
N ASP A 149 -2.43 -7.86 -23.20
CA ASP A 149 -3.67 -8.35 -23.81
C ASP A 149 -4.45 -9.27 -22.89
N LYS A 150 -3.76 -10.17 -22.19
CA LYS A 150 -4.39 -11.03 -21.19
C LYS A 150 -4.94 -10.22 -20.01
N LYS A 151 -4.24 -9.17 -19.56
CA LYS A 151 -4.70 -8.32 -18.46
C LYS A 151 -5.87 -7.41 -18.81
N ARG A 152 -6.16 -7.16 -20.10
CA ARG A 152 -7.31 -6.31 -20.50
C ARG A 152 -8.63 -6.80 -19.90
N VAL A 153 -8.79 -8.11 -19.70
CA VAL A 153 -9.99 -8.67 -19.06
C VAL A 153 -10.28 -8.02 -17.70
N LEU A 154 -9.25 -7.65 -16.93
CA LEU A 154 -9.39 -7.02 -15.61
C LEU A 154 -10.04 -5.63 -15.65
N ARG A 155 -10.15 -5.01 -16.84
CA ARG A 155 -10.86 -3.74 -17.03
C ARG A 155 -12.37 -3.91 -17.14
N GLU A 156 -12.84 -5.13 -17.40
CA GLU A 156 -14.26 -5.44 -17.41
C GLU A 156 -14.86 -5.14 -16.03
N HIS A 157 -16.03 -4.49 -16.03
CA HIS A 157 -16.64 -3.97 -14.82
C HIS A 157 -16.96 -5.05 -13.78
N ILE A 158 -17.08 -6.31 -14.20
CA ILE A 158 -17.29 -7.43 -13.30
C ILE A 158 -16.13 -7.62 -12.30
N TRP A 159 -14.88 -7.42 -12.72
CA TRP A 159 -13.74 -7.58 -11.82
C TRP A 159 -13.67 -6.45 -10.82
N ALA A 160 -13.83 -5.21 -11.29
CA ALA A 160 -13.95 -4.05 -10.40
C ALA A 160 -15.09 -4.21 -9.38
N TYR A 161 -16.24 -4.72 -9.81
CA TYR A 161 -17.37 -5.01 -8.92
C TYR A 161 -17.05 -6.09 -7.89
N ARG A 162 -16.40 -7.19 -8.29
CA ARG A 162 -16.03 -8.28 -7.39
C ARG A 162 -15.05 -7.83 -6.33
N PHE A 163 -13.99 -7.12 -6.71
CA PHE A 163 -13.06 -6.55 -5.75
C PHE A 163 -13.74 -5.51 -4.85
N TRP A 164 -14.57 -4.62 -5.40
CA TRP A 164 -15.35 -3.68 -4.58
C TRP A 164 -16.26 -4.40 -3.57
N ARG A 165 -16.98 -5.45 -3.99
CA ARG A 165 -17.80 -6.29 -3.11
C ARG A 165 -16.97 -6.97 -2.03
N ALA A 166 -15.87 -7.60 -2.42
CA ALA A 166 -14.95 -8.26 -1.51
C ALA A 166 -14.39 -7.29 -0.47
N SER A 167 -14.09 -6.04 -0.82
CA SER A 167 -13.62 -5.02 0.12
C SER A 167 -14.65 -4.60 1.19
N HIS A 168 -15.88 -5.11 1.17
CA HIS A 168 -16.85 -4.99 2.28
C HIS A 168 -16.81 -6.18 3.24
N ASP A 169 -16.16 -7.27 2.86
CA ASP A 169 -15.97 -8.46 3.68
C ASP A 169 -14.90 -8.22 4.74
N GLN A 170 -15.17 -8.66 5.97
CA GLN A 170 -14.28 -8.45 7.09
C GLN A 170 -12.92 -9.15 6.89
N GLU A 171 -12.89 -10.37 6.36
CA GLU A 171 -11.63 -11.10 6.18
C GLU A 171 -10.77 -10.53 5.05
N VAL A 172 -11.42 -10.00 4.01
CA VAL A 172 -10.71 -9.30 2.92
C VAL A 172 -10.12 -7.98 3.42
N ARG A 173 -10.87 -7.20 4.19
CA ARG A 173 -10.37 -5.97 4.85
C ARG A 173 -9.20 -6.29 5.79
N ARG A 174 -9.29 -7.39 6.55
CA ARG A 174 -8.18 -7.85 7.40
C ARG A 174 -6.95 -8.26 6.58
N ALA A 175 -7.14 -8.90 5.43
CA ALA A 175 -6.04 -9.25 4.53
C ALA A 175 -5.31 -8.00 3.99
N GLU A 176 -6.03 -6.92 3.67
CA GLU A 176 -5.41 -5.65 3.26
C GLU A 176 -4.49 -5.08 4.36
N ILE A 177 -4.92 -5.11 5.62
CA ILE A 177 -4.10 -4.66 6.76
C ILE A 177 -2.87 -5.55 6.95
N ARG A 178 -3.04 -6.88 6.88
CA ARG A 178 -1.91 -7.83 7.01
C ARG A 178 -0.86 -7.59 5.92
N LEU A 179 -1.29 -7.31 4.68
CA LEU A 179 -0.38 -6.99 3.59
C LEU A 179 0.27 -5.60 3.76
N ALA A 180 -0.45 -4.61 4.29
CA ALA A 180 0.10 -3.30 4.63
C ALA A 180 1.21 -3.40 5.69
N VAL A 181 0.99 -4.21 6.73
CA VAL A 181 2.00 -4.49 7.77
C VAL A 181 3.20 -5.23 7.20
N SER A 182 3.00 -6.26 6.38
CA SER A 182 4.13 -6.99 5.79
C SER A 182 4.99 -6.09 4.90
N ARG A 183 4.40 -5.08 4.22
CA ARG A 183 5.16 -4.06 3.47
C ARG A 183 6.13 -3.28 4.37
N VAL A 184 5.76 -2.94 5.61
CA VAL A 184 6.69 -2.26 6.52
C VAL A 184 7.89 -3.16 6.86
N ASN A 185 7.63 -4.46 7.04
CA ASN A 185 8.66 -5.45 7.37
C ASN A 185 9.67 -5.70 6.23
N THR A 186 9.35 -5.30 5.00
CA THR A 186 10.29 -5.47 3.87
C THR A 186 11.42 -4.47 3.86
N PHE A 187 11.28 -3.33 4.53
CA PHE A 187 12.32 -2.30 4.55
C PHE A 187 12.76 -1.92 5.96
N TYR A 188 11.85 -1.90 6.94
CA TYR A 188 12.14 -1.29 8.24
C TYR A 188 13.27 -1.97 9.02
N PRO A 189 13.27 -3.30 9.21
CA PRO A 189 14.36 -4.00 9.91
C PRO A 189 15.56 -4.32 9.01
N LYS A 190 15.55 -3.89 7.74
CA LYS A 190 16.56 -4.29 6.75
C LYS A 190 17.69 -3.26 6.66
N PRO A 191 18.93 -3.70 6.34
CA PRO A 191 20.01 -2.79 5.97
C PRO A 191 19.57 -1.82 4.88
N VAL A 192 19.91 -0.54 5.01
CA VAL A 192 19.52 0.48 4.02
C VAL A 192 20.07 0.15 2.62
N SER A 193 21.22 -0.51 2.56
CA SER A 193 21.77 -1.09 1.33
C SER A 193 22.61 -2.32 1.67
N ALA A 194 22.95 -3.13 0.66
CA ALA A 194 23.77 -4.33 0.83
C ALA A 194 25.15 -4.09 1.50
N ARG A 195 25.63 -2.84 1.51
CA ARG A 195 26.92 -2.45 2.15
C ARG A 195 26.74 -1.70 3.47
N SER A 196 25.51 -1.35 3.84
CA SER A 196 25.24 -0.63 5.08
C SER A 196 25.24 -1.60 6.26
N ARG A 197 25.94 -1.24 7.34
CA ARG A 197 25.79 -1.93 8.63
C ARG A 197 24.54 -1.50 9.40
N PHE A 198 23.96 -0.37 9.00
CA PHE A 198 22.77 0.22 9.61
C PHE A 198 21.53 -0.10 8.78
N THR A 199 20.44 -0.35 9.49
CA THR A 199 19.09 -0.59 8.99
C THR A 199 18.32 0.71 8.78
N MET A 200 17.13 0.63 8.16
CA MET A 200 16.22 1.78 8.11
C MET A 200 15.83 2.24 9.52
N ALA A 201 15.54 1.30 10.42
CA ALA A 201 15.19 1.56 11.82
C ALA A 201 16.29 2.30 12.61
N ASP A 202 17.56 2.07 12.29
CA ASP A 202 18.67 2.78 12.95
C ASP A 202 18.65 4.28 12.62
N TYR A 203 18.32 4.66 11.39
CA TYR A 203 18.28 6.06 10.99
C TYR A 203 16.96 6.73 11.34
N ILE A 204 15.84 6.06 11.10
CA ILE A 204 14.49 6.61 11.19
C ILE A 204 13.66 5.78 12.17
N SER A 205 13.23 6.40 13.26
CA SER A 205 12.51 5.71 14.34
C SER A 205 11.36 6.52 14.94
N SER A 206 11.05 7.69 14.38
CA SER A 206 9.79 8.38 14.65
C SER A 206 8.65 7.82 13.81
N GLU A 207 7.42 7.84 14.31
CA GLU A 207 6.24 7.42 13.52
C GLU A 207 6.11 8.27 12.26
N TYR A 208 6.35 9.58 12.37
CA TYR A 208 6.38 10.50 11.23
C TYR A 208 7.39 10.09 10.16
N GLY A 209 8.62 9.79 10.58
CA GLY A 209 9.67 9.37 9.66
C GLY A 209 9.36 8.06 8.97
N VAL A 210 8.88 7.05 9.72
CA VAL A 210 8.50 5.75 9.16
C VAL A 210 7.34 5.90 8.18
N ALA A 211 6.35 6.74 8.47
CA ALA A 211 5.25 7.03 7.55
C ALA A 211 5.74 7.67 6.24
N LEU A 212 6.71 8.61 6.30
CA LEU A 212 7.29 9.20 5.08
C LEU A 212 8.07 8.17 4.24
N VAL A 213 8.81 7.28 4.90
CA VAL A 213 9.55 6.20 4.24
C VAL A 213 8.58 5.20 3.60
N LEU A 214 7.53 4.79 4.32
CA LEU A 214 6.47 3.92 3.79
C LEU A 214 5.76 4.57 2.60
N ASP A 215 5.47 5.86 2.67
CA ASP A 215 4.80 6.63 1.60
C ASP A 215 5.64 6.63 0.29
N GLU A 216 6.96 6.84 0.36
CA GLU A 216 7.83 6.66 -0.81
C GLU A 216 7.95 5.17 -1.19
N HIS A 217 7.97 4.25 -0.23
CA HIS A 217 8.07 2.82 -0.52
C HIS A 217 6.85 2.26 -1.26
N VAL A 218 5.65 2.78 -1.00
CA VAL A 218 4.43 2.42 -1.75
C VAL A 218 4.53 2.92 -3.19
N ASN A 219 5.05 4.13 -3.41
CA ASN A 219 5.05 4.75 -4.75
C ASN A 219 6.29 4.39 -5.60
N ARG A 220 7.46 4.31 -4.96
CA ARG A 220 8.80 4.27 -5.56
C ARG A 220 9.79 3.50 -4.66
N PRO A 221 9.56 2.20 -4.37
CA PRO A 221 10.35 1.44 -3.39
C PRO A 221 11.86 1.44 -3.65
N GLY A 222 12.27 1.34 -4.92
CA GLY A 222 13.69 1.34 -5.31
C GLY A 222 14.44 2.65 -5.04
N HIS A 223 13.74 3.77 -4.80
CA HIS A 223 14.36 5.06 -4.53
C HIS A 223 14.68 5.28 -3.05
N VAL A 224 13.92 4.64 -2.15
CA VAL A 224 13.98 4.86 -0.70
C VAL A 224 15.41 4.80 -0.13
N PRO A 225 16.22 3.75 -0.40
CA PRO A 225 17.62 3.70 0.05
C PRO A 225 18.46 4.91 -0.36
N GLY A 226 18.34 5.31 -1.63
CA GLY A 226 19.11 6.40 -2.21
C GLY A 226 18.71 7.75 -1.61
N THR A 227 17.39 7.98 -1.50
CA THR A 227 16.82 9.20 -0.93
C THR A 227 17.25 9.37 0.53
N LEU A 228 17.10 8.33 1.37
CA LEU A 228 17.49 8.37 2.78
C LEU A 228 19.00 8.61 2.93
N MET A 229 19.84 7.82 2.26
CA MET A 229 21.28 7.92 2.44
C MET A 229 21.86 9.24 1.95
N GLN A 230 21.21 9.92 1.00
CA GLN A 230 21.59 11.28 0.64
C GLN A 230 21.33 12.27 1.80
N GLY A 231 20.15 12.22 2.42
CA GLY A 231 19.85 13.07 3.58
C GLY A 231 20.77 12.78 4.77
N VAL A 232 21.07 11.51 5.03
CA VAL A 232 22.07 11.10 6.05
C VAL A 232 23.44 11.67 5.73
N ARG A 233 23.90 11.61 4.47
CA ARG A 233 25.21 12.15 4.09
C ARG A 233 25.30 13.66 4.30
N ASP A 234 24.28 14.42 3.94
CA ASP A 234 24.24 15.87 4.16
C ASP A 234 24.30 16.21 5.66
N PHE A 235 23.54 15.48 6.46
CA PHE A 235 23.52 15.64 7.91
C PHE A 235 24.88 15.31 8.54
N VAL A 236 25.50 14.20 8.15
CA VAL A 236 26.83 13.80 8.64
C VAL A 236 27.90 14.80 8.20
N ALA A 237 27.84 15.31 6.97
CA ALA A 237 28.78 16.31 6.48
C ALA A 237 28.70 17.63 7.26
N SER A 238 27.50 18.03 7.68
CA SER A 238 27.28 19.28 8.43
C SER A 238 27.53 19.17 9.93
N THR A 239 27.40 17.98 10.53
CA THR A 239 27.45 17.81 12.00
C THR A 239 28.59 16.92 12.50
N GLY A 240 29.17 16.08 11.63
CA GLY A 240 30.12 15.03 12.00
C GLY A 240 29.50 13.81 12.70
N LYS A 241 28.19 13.79 12.99
CA LYS A 241 27.51 12.72 13.74
C LYS A 241 27.25 11.47 12.89
N ARG A 242 28.24 10.59 12.79
CA ARG A 242 28.20 9.38 11.94
C ARG A 242 27.35 8.23 12.48
N ASP A 243 27.19 8.14 13.79
CA ASP A 243 26.50 7.01 14.44
C ASP A 243 25.05 7.40 14.79
N PRO A 244 24.03 6.79 14.16
CA PRO A 244 22.62 7.07 14.47
C PRO A 244 22.23 6.78 15.91
N ALA A 245 22.97 5.93 16.63
CA ALA A 245 22.73 5.71 18.06
C ALA A 245 22.94 6.97 18.92
N SER A 246 23.71 7.94 18.42
CA SER A 246 23.95 9.23 19.10
C SER A 246 22.93 10.32 18.76
N TRP A 247 21.97 10.03 17.88
CA TRP A 247 21.04 11.02 17.36
C TRP A 247 19.86 11.25 18.32
N ASN A 248 19.36 12.48 18.35
CA ASN A 248 18.10 12.85 19.00
C ASN A 248 17.01 13.20 17.97
N SER A 249 15.81 13.58 18.43
CA SER A 249 14.69 13.96 17.54
C SER A 249 15.02 15.10 16.56
N ARG A 250 15.88 16.05 16.95
CA ARG A 250 16.28 17.15 16.05
C ARG A 250 17.22 16.67 14.93
N ASP A 251 18.07 15.71 15.24
CA ASP A 251 18.98 15.10 14.27
C ASP A 251 18.19 14.32 13.20
N GLU A 252 17.23 13.48 13.62
CA GLU A 252 16.33 12.76 12.70
C GLU A 252 15.48 13.75 11.88
N ALA A 253 14.94 14.80 12.50
CA ALA A 253 14.17 15.82 11.79
C ALA A 253 14.99 16.56 10.72
N ALA A 254 16.30 16.78 10.95
CA ALA A 254 17.19 17.37 9.96
C ALA A 254 17.39 16.45 8.74
N VAL A 255 17.57 15.15 8.97
CA VAL A 255 17.63 14.14 7.90
C VAL A 255 16.31 14.07 7.14
N LEU A 256 15.16 14.06 7.85
CA LEU A 256 13.84 14.00 7.23
C LEU A 256 13.53 15.22 6.35
N ARG A 257 14.01 16.41 6.71
CA ARG A 257 13.86 17.61 5.86
C ARG A 257 14.56 17.40 4.51
N ALA A 258 15.82 16.97 4.55
CA ALA A 258 16.57 16.66 3.33
C ALA A 258 15.94 15.49 2.56
N TYR A 259 15.39 14.49 3.26
CA TYR A 259 14.67 13.37 2.66
C TYR A 259 13.44 13.86 1.88
N ILE A 260 12.61 14.71 2.47
CA ILE A 260 11.40 15.29 1.83
C ILE A 260 11.76 16.08 0.56
N ASP A 261 12.81 16.90 0.61
CA ASP A 261 13.27 17.66 -0.55
C ASP A 261 13.79 16.76 -1.69
N ARG A 262 14.40 15.62 -1.32
CA ARG A 262 15.00 14.68 -2.28
C ARG A 262 13.96 13.73 -2.88
N ARG A 263 13.01 13.22 -2.10
CA ARG A 263 11.89 12.39 -2.63
C ARG A 263 11.00 13.19 -3.59
N ALA A 264 10.97 14.52 -3.52
CA ALA A 264 10.29 15.33 -4.54
C ALA A 264 10.94 15.22 -5.94
N ARG A 265 12.17 14.70 -6.02
CA ARG A 265 12.93 14.53 -7.27
C ARG A 265 12.90 13.09 -7.80
N THR A 266 12.19 12.16 -7.15
CA THR A 266 12.12 10.74 -7.52
C THR A 266 10.94 10.41 -8.44
N ASN A 267 10.36 11.41 -9.11
CA ASN A 267 9.13 11.29 -9.91
C ASN A 267 7.96 10.65 -9.13
N MET A 268 7.97 10.77 -7.81
CA MET A 268 6.86 10.39 -6.96
C MET A 268 5.73 11.40 -7.13
N THR A 269 4.52 10.91 -7.38
CA THR A 269 3.34 11.75 -7.60
C THR A 269 3.04 12.59 -6.36
N ASP A 270 2.91 13.90 -6.52
CA ASP A 270 2.52 14.86 -5.47
C ASP A 270 3.34 14.74 -4.16
N SER A 271 4.62 14.39 -4.28
CA SER A 271 5.52 14.04 -3.16
C SER A 271 5.46 15.03 -1.99
N THR A 272 5.57 16.34 -2.24
CA THR A 272 5.49 17.38 -1.19
C THR A 272 4.12 17.42 -0.52
N ARG A 273 3.03 17.44 -1.31
CA ARG A 273 1.66 17.47 -0.78
C ARG A 273 1.35 16.24 0.06
N ARG A 274 1.89 15.07 -0.32
CA ARG A 274 1.75 13.83 0.44
C ARG A 274 2.52 13.88 1.76
N ALA A 275 3.73 14.44 1.76
CA ALA A 275 4.49 14.68 3.00
C ALA A 275 3.77 15.67 3.94
N ASP A 276 3.15 16.72 3.40
CA ASP A 276 2.36 17.69 4.17
C ASP A 276 1.12 17.04 4.81
N ARG A 277 0.45 16.12 4.10
CA ARG A 277 -0.67 15.34 4.65
C ARG A 277 -0.23 14.45 5.80
N VAL A 278 0.90 13.73 5.68
CA VAL A 278 1.45 12.95 6.80
C VAL A 278 1.84 13.88 7.96
N LYS A 279 2.39 15.07 7.67
CA LYS A 279 2.72 16.07 8.71
C LYS A 279 1.48 16.57 9.45
N ALA A 280 0.32 16.66 8.80
CA ALA A 280 -0.92 17.05 9.44
C ALA A 280 -1.33 16.09 10.58
N TYR A 281 -1.02 14.80 10.49
CA TYR A 281 -1.23 13.86 11.60
C TYR A 281 -0.34 14.19 12.80
N VAL A 282 0.90 14.64 12.58
CA VAL A 282 1.76 15.10 13.67
C VAL A 282 1.19 16.34 14.34
N THR A 283 0.74 17.31 13.55
CA THR A 283 0.10 18.53 14.07
C THR A 283 -1.17 18.22 14.86
N ALA A 284 -1.92 17.19 14.46
CA ALA A 284 -3.12 16.74 15.15
C ALA A 284 -2.83 15.84 16.36
N GLY A 285 -1.57 15.51 16.66
CA GLY A 285 -1.20 14.58 17.74
C GLY A 285 -1.49 13.10 17.45
N ALA A 286 -1.83 12.77 16.19
CA ALA A 286 -2.11 11.42 15.72
C ALA A 286 -0.86 10.68 15.20
N LEU A 287 0.29 11.36 15.09
CA LEU A 287 1.60 10.75 14.91
C LEU A 287 2.62 11.50 15.77
N SER A 288 3.60 10.79 16.29
CA SER A 288 4.76 11.38 16.94
C SER A 288 5.91 11.59 15.95
N ALA A 289 6.56 12.75 16.07
CA ALA A 289 7.80 13.06 15.37
C ALA A 289 9.04 12.83 16.24
N ASP A 290 8.87 12.33 17.47
CA ASP A 290 9.99 12.05 18.35
C ASP A 290 10.72 10.79 17.93
N ARG A 291 12.05 10.81 18.02
CA ARG A 291 12.88 9.64 17.77
C ARG A 291 12.48 8.52 18.75
N HIS A 292 12.49 7.27 18.27
CA HIS A 292 12.04 6.07 19.00
C HIS A 292 10.55 6.02 19.36
N SER A 293 9.72 6.92 18.81
CA SER A 293 8.26 6.84 19.01
C SER A 293 7.58 5.74 18.18
N PHE A 294 8.22 5.28 17.11
CA PHE A 294 7.71 4.17 16.33
C PHE A 294 8.01 2.85 17.03
N VAL A 295 6.95 2.08 17.27
CA VAL A 295 7.02 0.71 17.77
C VAL A 295 6.44 -0.17 16.66
N PRO A 296 7.23 -1.06 16.02
CA PRO A 296 6.72 -1.94 14.98
C PRO A 296 5.66 -2.92 15.53
#